data_AF-A0A9P0Q920-F1
#
_entry.id   AF-A0A9P0Q920-F1
#
_cell.length_a   1.000
_cell.length_b   1.000
_cell.length_c   1.000
_cell.angle_alpha   90.00
_cell.angle_beta   90.00
_cell.angle_gamma   90.00
#
_symmetry.space_group_name_H-M   'P 1'
#
loop_
_entity.id
_entity.type
_entity.pdbx_description
1 polymer ?
#
loop_
_entity_poly.entity_id
_entity_poly.type
_entity_poly.pdbx_seq_one_letter_code
_entity_poly.pdbx_strand_id
1 'polypeptide(L)'
;MPHVDMLFNQLQKRKTEPAQVKTAIDNFEKCIAVVRNRIDDIINECNKRRRPNNSSHVHRVAALEVCDNIVNSANDRFQFKDHLVAASLFSPNTLENIVVVLHSCSANYLANCEDKSKPQKPPEGIFL
;
A
#
# COMPACT_ATOMS: atom_id res chain seq x y z
N MET A 1 -15.17 20.56 -20.58
CA MET A 1 -16.32 20.12 -21.42
C MET A 1 -17.32 19.57 -20.41
N PRO A 2 -18.45 20.23 -20.17
CA PRO A 2 -19.14 20.17 -18.86
C PRO A 2 -19.59 18.75 -18.44
N HIS A 3 -19.91 17.90 -19.41
CA HIS A 3 -20.29 16.50 -19.16
C HIS A 3 -19.09 15.63 -18.74
N VAL A 4 -17.91 15.89 -19.30
CA VAL A 4 -16.65 15.23 -18.92
C VAL A 4 -16.24 15.66 -17.52
N ASP A 5 -16.43 16.94 -17.17
CA ASP A 5 -16.12 17.48 -15.84
C ASP A 5 -17.06 16.91 -14.76
N MET A 6 -18.35 16.72 -15.11
CA MET A 6 -19.33 16.08 -14.23
C MET A 6 -19.04 14.58 -14.01
N LEU A 7 -18.67 13.87 -15.08
CA LEU A 7 -18.24 12.47 -15.00
C LEU A 7 -16.95 12.33 -14.19
N PHE A 8 -15.98 13.20 -14.41
CA PHE A 8 -14.73 13.25 -13.65
C PHE A 8 -14.99 13.46 -12.16
N ASN A 9 -15.86 14.41 -11.80
CA ASN A 9 -16.26 14.67 -10.41
C ASN A 9 -17.03 13.50 -9.78
N GLN A 10 -17.80 12.73 -10.56
CA GLN A 10 -18.49 11.53 -10.06
C GLN A 10 -17.53 10.36 -9.85
N LEU A 11 -16.58 10.16 -10.78
CA LEU A 11 -15.55 9.12 -10.68
C LEU A 11 -14.56 9.42 -9.54
N GLN A 12 -14.18 10.68 -9.36
CA GLN A 12 -13.29 11.13 -8.28
C GLN A 12 -13.89 10.93 -6.87
N LYS A 13 -15.23 10.88 -6.74
CA LYS A 13 -15.91 10.62 -5.46
C LYS A 13 -15.77 9.17 -4.98
N ARG A 14 -15.51 8.20 -5.88
CA ARG A 14 -15.19 6.82 -5.50
C ARG A 14 -13.70 6.72 -5.18
N LYS A 15 -13.26 7.39 -4.11
CA LYS A 15 -11.89 7.28 -3.60
C LYS A 15 -11.73 5.92 -2.94
N THR A 16 -11.25 4.94 -3.68
CA THR A 16 -10.73 3.71 -3.09
C THR A 16 -9.32 4.02 -2.59
N GLU A 17 -9.13 4.02 -1.27
CA GLU A 17 -7.84 4.29 -0.65
C GLU A 17 -6.80 3.24 -1.11
N PRO A 18 -5.74 3.65 -1.82
CA PRO A 18 -4.76 2.71 -2.39
C PRO A 18 -4.13 1.78 -1.34
N ALA A 19 -3.91 2.29 -0.12
CA ALA A 19 -3.40 1.50 1.00
C ALA A 19 -4.37 0.40 1.45
N GLN A 20 -5.68 0.65 1.41
CA GLN A 20 -6.70 -0.36 1.72
C GLN A 20 -6.76 -1.43 0.62
N VAL A 21 -6.63 -1.03 -0.65
CA VAL A 21 -6.58 -1.96 -1.78
C VAL A 21 -5.38 -2.89 -1.65
N LYS A 22 -4.18 -2.35 -1.39
CA LYS A 22 -2.97 -3.15 -1.17
C LYS A 22 -3.15 -4.15 -0.02
N THR A 23 -3.68 -3.67 1.11
CA THR A 23 -3.93 -4.53 2.28
C THR A 23 -4.90 -5.66 1.96
N ALA A 24 -5.97 -5.37 1.19
CA ALA A 24 -6.93 -6.38 0.76
C ALA A 24 -6.29 -7.43 -0.16
N ILE A 25 -5.44 -7.02 -1.11
CA ILE A 25 -4.69 -7.92 -1.99
C ILE A 25 -3.73 -8.80 -1.18
N ASP A 26 -2.95 -8.20 -0.28
CA ASP A 26 -1.99 -8.92 0.57
C ASP A 26 -2.70 -9.96 1.47
N ASN A 27 -3.88 -9.59 2.01
CA ASN A 27 -4.69 -10.51 2.82
C ASN A 27 -5.30 -11.63 1.98
N PHE A 28 -5.77 -11.33 0.76
CA PHE A 28 -6.29 -12.32 -0.16
C PHE A 28 -5.24 -13.39 -0.48
N GLU A 29 -4.01 -12.98 -0.84
CA GLU A 29 -2.90 -13.89 -1.13
C GLU A 29 -2.57 -14.79 0.08
N LYS A 30 -2.50 -14.22 1.29
CA LYS A 30 -2.30 -14.97 2.53
C LYS A 30 -3.40 -15.99 2.77
N CYS A 31 -4.66 -15.62 2.56
CA CYS A 31 -5.79 -16.54 2.74
C CYS A 31 -5.70 -17.72 1.77
N ILE A 32 -5.37 -17.49 0.50
CA ILE A 32 -5.20 -18.58 -0.47
C ILE A 32 -4.01 -19.48 -0.10
N ALA A 33 -2.90 -18.91 0.38
CA ALA A 33 -1.76 -19.70 0.86
C ALA A 33 -2.13 -20.58 2.07
N VAL A 34 -2.92 -20.06 3.01
CA VAL A 34 -3.43 -20.84 4.14
C VAL A 34 -4.33 -21.98 3.67
N VAL A 35 -5.23 -21.73 2.72
CA VAL A 35 -6.07 -22.78 2.13
C VAL A 35 -5.20 -23.84 1.45
N ARG A 36 -4.25 -23.43 0.62
CA ARG A 36 -3.32 -24.32 -0.09
C ARG A 36 -2.58 -25.26 0.86
N ASN A 37 -2.06 -24.74 1.97
CA ASN A 37 -1.33 -25.52 2.97
C ASN A 37 -2.24 -26.49 3.75
N ARG A 38 -3.54 -26.21 3.83
CA ARG A 38 -4.53 -27.01 4.55
C ARG A 38 -5.34 -27.93 3.63
N ILE A 39 -5.01 -28.03 2.34
CA ILE A 39 -5.74 -28.85 1.37
C ILE A 39 -5.81 -30.30 1.83
N ASP A 40 -4.73 -30.84 2.39
CA ASP A 40 -4.68 -32.23 2.86
C ASP A 40 -5.66 -32.48 4.00
N ASP A 41 -5.76 -31.56 4.96
CA ASP A 41 -6.74 -31.62 6.04
C ASP A 41 -8.18 -31.51 5.52
N ILE A 42 -8.42 -30.60 4.58
CA ILE A 42 -9.74 -30.38 3.97
C ILE A 42 -10.22 -31.63 3.22
N ILE A 43 -9.32 -32.27 2.47
CA ILE A 43 -9.62 -33.51 1.74
C ILE A 43 -9.89 -34.65 2.72
N ASN A 44 -9.08 -34.78 3.77
CA ASN A 44 -9.28 -35.80 4.80
C ASN A 44 -10.62 -35.63 5.52
N GLU A 45 -11.00 -34.40 5.89
CA GLU A 45 -12.31 -34.11 6.48
C GLU A 45 -13.48 -34.39 5.51
N CYS A 46 -13.31 -34.11 4.22
CA CYS A 46 -14.31 -34.41 3.19
C CYS A 46 -14.50 -35.94 3.02
N ASN A 47 -13.39 -36.68 3.01
CA ASN A 47 -13.38 -38.14 2.91
C ASN A 47 -13.98 -38.83 4.15
N LYS A 48 -13.95 -38.21 5.34
CA LYS A 48 -14.64 -38.73 6.54
C LYS A 48 -16.16 -38.61 6.44
N ARG A 49 -16.68 -37.64 5.66
CA ARG A 49 -18.12 -37.34 5.55
C ARG A 49 -18.79 -37.95 4.32
N ARG A 50 -18.02 -38.54 3.39
CA ARG A 50 -18.49 -39.16 2.15
C ARG A 50 -17.84 -40.54 1.97
N ARG A 51 -18.44 -41.42 1.16
CA ARG A 51 -17.82 -42.70 0.79
C ARG A 51 -16.42 -42.44 0.22
N PRO A 52 -15.37 -43.16 0.66
CA PRO A 52 -14.02 -42.96 0.15
C PRO A 52 -14.02 -43.22 -1.37
N ASN A 53 -13.65 -42.20 -2.13
CA ASN A 53 -13.55 -42.27 -3.58
C ASN A 53 -12.08 -42.41 -3.99
N ASN A 54 -11.80 -43.31 -4.94
CA ASN A 54 -10.44 -43.58 -5.43
C ASN A 54 -9.79 -42.36 -6.14
N SER A 55 -10.54 -41.28 -6.37
CA SER A 55 -10.07 -40.03 -6.99
C SER A 55 -9.44 -39.02 -6.03
N SER A 56 -9.21 -39.36 -4.74
CA SER A 56 -8.69 -38.42 -3.74
C SER A 56 -7.37 -37.75 -4.16
N HIS A 57 -6.47 -38.47 -4.83
CA HIS A 57 -5.22 -37.90 -5.35
C HIS A 57 -5.46 -36.89 -6.48
N VAL A 58 -6.37 -37.20 -7.41
CA VAL A 58 -6.74 -36.31 -8.52
C VAL A 58 -7.37 -35.02 -8.00
N HIS A 59 -8.27 -35.12 -7.02
CA HIS A 59 -8.88 -33.95 -6.39
C HIS A 59 -7.87 -33.09 -5.64
N ARG A 60 -6.88 -33.72 -4.99
CA ARG A 60 -5.78 -33.00 -4.35
C ARG A 60 -4.96 -32.18 -5.35
N VAL A 61 -4.52 -32.82 -6.42
CA VAL A 61 -3.73 -32.15 -7.47
C VAL A 61 -4.53 -31.00 -8.09
N ALA A 62 -5.80 -31.24 -8.42
CA ALA A 62 -6.68 -30.19 -8.97
C ALA A 62 -6.88 -29.02 -7.99
N ALA A 63 -7.06 -29.29 -6.69
CA ALA A 63 -7.23 -28.24 -5.68
C ALA A 63 -5.96 -27.38 -5.53
N LEU A 64 -4.78 -27.99 -5.60
CA LEU A 64 -3.50 -27.30 -5.58
C LEU A 64 -3.36 -26.40 -6.82
N GLU A 65 -3.63 -26.95 -8.00
CA GLU A 65 -3.58 -26.22 -9.27
C GLU A 65 -4.54 -25.03 -9.30
N VAL A 66 -5.76 -25.20 -8.77
CA VAL A 66 -6.72 -24.09 -8.64
C VAL A 66 -6.18 -22.99 -7.74
N CYS A 67 -5.55 -23.33 -6.60
CA CYS A 67 -4.95 -22.32 -5.72
C CYS A 67 -3.81 -21.57 -6.44
N ASP A 68 -2.95 -22.27 -7.18
CA ASP A 68 -1.86 -21.66 -7.95
C ASP A 68 -2.39 -20.74 -9.05
N ASN A 69 -3.42 -21.18 -9.78
CA ASN A 69 -4.06 -20.38 -10.82
C ASN A 69 -4.71 -19.11 -10.26
N ILE A 70 -5.33 -19.19 -9.08
CA ILE A 70 -5.91 -18.02 -8.40
C ILE A 70 -4.81 -17.01 -8.03
N VAL A 71 -3.69 -17.47 -7.46
CA VAL A 71 -2.57 -16.60 -7.08
C VAL A 71 -1.94 -15.97 -8.32
N ASN A 72 -1.69 -16.75 -9.37
CA ASN A 72 -1.12 -16.23 -10.63
C ASN A 72 -2.06 -15.20 -11.27
N SER A 73 -3.36 -15.47 -11.32
CA SER A 73 -4.35 -14.53 -11.85
C SER A 73 -4.43 -13.24 -11.03
N ALA A 74 -4.26 -13.32 -9.70
CA ALA A 74 -4.21 -12.15 -8.84
C ALA A 74 -2.93 -11.34 -9.10
N ASN A 75 -1.77 -11.99 -9.20
CA ASN A 75 -0.51 -11.32 -9.51
C ASN A 75 -0.55 -10.62 -10.89
N ASP A 76 -1.10 -11.26 -11.92
CA ASP A 76 -1.20 -10.65 -13.25
C ASP A 76 -2.09 -9.40 -13.25
N ARG A 77 -3.25 -9.48 -12.57
CA ARG A 77 -4.21 -8.35 -12.49
C ARG A 77 -3.70 -7.21 -11.61
N PHE A 78 -2.90 -7.52 -10.59
CA PHE A 78 -2.41 -6.57 -9.61
C PHE A 78 -0.88 -6.43 -9.64
N GLN A 79 -0.25 -6.62 -10.81
CA GLN A 79 1.21 -6.58 -10.98
C GLN A 79 1.84 -5.25 -10.51
N PHE A 80 1.04 -4.17 -10.48
CA PHE A 80 1.45 -2.84 -10.04
C PHE A 80 1.02 -2.51 -8.60
N LYS A 81 0.72 -3.51 -7.76
CA LYS A 81 0.27 -3.30 -6.37
C LYS A 81 1.27 -2.51 -5.52
N ASP A 82 2.57 -2.57 -5.83
CA ASP A 82 3.59 -1.79 -5.13
C ASP A 82 3.50 -0.28 -5.41
N HIS A 83 2.99 0.09 -6.59
CA HIS A 83 2.72 1.48 -6.94
C HIS A 83 1.47 2.03 -6.26
N LEU A 84 0.61 1.20 -5.65
CA LEU A 84 -0.53 1.68 -4.86
C LEU A 84 -0.05 2.50 -3.65
N VAL A 85 1.11 2.16 -3.06
CA VAL A 85 1.70 2.97 -1.98
C VAL A 85 2.14 4.33 -2.52
N ALA A 86 2.76 4.38 -3.70
CA ALA A 86 3.12 5.65 -4.34
C ALA A 86 1.86 6.49 -4.65
N ALA A 87 0.76 5.86 -5.09
CA ALA A 87 -0.52 6.53 -5.30
C ALA A 87 -1.13 7.10 -4.00
N SER A 88 -0.88 6.47 -2.84
CA SER A 88 -1.31 7.04 -1.54
C SER A 88 -0.57 8.33 -1.16
N LEU A 89 0.64 8.58 -1.68
CA LEU A 89 1.35 9.85 -1.47
C LEU A 89 0.69 11.03 -2.20
N PHE A 90 0.04 10.75 -3.34
CA PHE A 90 -0.71 11.73 -4.11
C PHE A 90 -2.18 11.84 -3.67
N SER A 91 -2.57 11.12 -2.61
CA SER A 91 -3.91 11.26 -2.06
C SER A 91 -4.06 12.66 -1.46
N PRO A 92 -5.16 13.36 -1.74
CA PRO A 92 -5.32 14.78 -1.37
C PRO A 92 -5.21 15.01 0.14
N ASN A 93 -5.56 14.01 0.95
CA ASN A 93 -5.47 14.05 2.41
C ASN A 93 -4.00 13.99 2.91
N THR A 94 -3.08 13.43 2.10
CA THR A 94 -1.65 13.32 2.40
C THR A 94 -0.88 14.55 1.90
N LEU A 95 -1.34 15.19 0.81
CA LEU A 95 -0.75 16.43 0.31
C LEU A 95 -0.85 17.58 1.30
N GLU A 96 -1.93 17.69 2.08
CA GLU A 96 -2.03 18.71 3.14
C GLU A 96 -0.92 18.55 4.19
N ASN A 97 -0.59 17.31 4.56
CA ASN A 97 0.49 17.02 5.51
C ASN A 97 1.89 17.26 4.91
N ILE A 98 2.11 16.92 3.63
CA ILE A 98 3.39 17.19 2.96
C ILE A 98 3.62 18.69 2.78
N VAL A 99 2.57 19.47 2.46
CA VAL A 99 2.66 20.93 2.39
C VAL A 99 2.94 21.54 3.77
N VAL A 100 2.32 21.04 4.84
CA VAL A 100 2.60 21.50 6.21
C VAL A 100 4.04 21.17 6.62
N VAL A 101 4.56 19.99 6.27
CA VAL A 101 5.96 19.60 6.55
C VAL A 101 6.93 20.43 5.71
N LEU A 102 6.66 20.68 4.43
CA LEU A 102 7.50 21.54 3.58
C LEU A 102 7.48 23.01 4.03
N HIS A 103 6.33 23.51 4.47
CA HIS A 103 6.20 24.88 4.96
C HIS A 103 6.89 25.07 6.33
N SER A 104 6.77 24.09 7.23
CA SER A 104 7.51 24.10 8.51
C SER A 104 9.01 23.86 8.32
N CYS A 105 9.43 23.05 7.35
CA CYS A 105 10.83 22.84 7.02
C CYS A 105 11.45 24.10 6.37
N SER A 106 10.72 24.78 5.48
CA SER A 106 11.14 26.06 4.88
C SER A 106 11.22 27.20 5.90
N ALA A 107 10.25 27.27 6.84
CA ALA A 107 10.27 28.23 7.94
C ALA A 107 11.47 28.00 8.90
N ASN A 108 11.79 26.74 9.22
CA ASN A 108 12.95 26.39 10.03
C ASN A 108 14.29 26.64 9.30
N TYR A 109 14.32 26.52 7.97
CA TYR A 109 15.49 26.86 7.16
C TYR A 109 15.74 28.36 7.10
N LEU A 110 14.69 29.18 6.98
CA LEU A 110 14.80 30.64 6.99
C LEU A 110 15.18 31.18 8.38
N ALA A 111 14.60 30.63 9.45
CA ALA A 111 14.92 31.01 10.83
C ALA A 111 16.39 30.71 11.21
N ASN A 112 17.00 29.68 10.62
CA ASN A 112 18.42 29.34 10.84
C ASN A 112 19.40 30.18 9.99
N CYS A 113 18.92 30.96 9.02
CA CYS A 113 19.76 31.80 8.17
C CYS A 113 19.91 33.24 8.69
N GLU A 114 19.04 33.71 9.60
CA GLU A 114 19.04 35.11 10.06
C GLU A 114 20.02 35.42 11.21
N ASP A 115 20.75 34.44 11.78
CA ASP A 115 21.59 34.66 12.97
C ASP A 115 23.12 34.62 12.72
N LYS A 116 23.57 34.96 11.50
CA LYS A 116 25.01 34.98 11.14
C LYS A 116 25.54 36.35 10.70
N SER A 117 24.75 37.43 10.77
CA SER A 117 25.14 38.77 10.28
C SER A 117 25.11 39.87 11.34
N LYS A 118 25.63 39.63 12.56
CA LYS A 118 26.01 40.73 13.46
C LYS A 118 27.52 41.01 13.35
N PRO A 119 27.94 42.24 13.03
CA PRO A 119 29.36 42.59 13.00
C PRO A 119 29.95 42.54 14.41
N GLN A 120 31.07 41.83 14.55
CA GLN A 120 31.92 41.83 15.73
C GLN A 120 32.45 43.25 15.97
N LYS A 121 32.12 43.85 17.12
CA LYS A 121 32.75 45.11 17.58
C LYS A 121 34.21 44.84 17.95
N PRO A 122 35.18 45.69 17.55
CA PRO A 122 36.57 45.54 17.98
C PRO A 122 36.71 45.90 19.47
N PRO A 123 37.64 45.27 20.21
CA PRO A 123 37.90 45.61 21.60
C PRO A 123 38.57 46.97 21.70
N GLU A 124 37.98 47.88 22.49
CA GLU A 124 38.60 49.14 22.89
C GLU A 124 39.81 48.86 23.79
N GLY A 125 40.88 49.61 23.54
CA GLY A 125 42.21 49.38 24.07
C GLY A 125 42.32 49.48 25.59
N ILE A 126 43.27 48.71 26.12
CA ILE A 126 43.83 48.92 27.45
C ILE A 126 44.87 50.05 27.34
N PHE A 127 44.59 51.12 28.07
CA PHE A 127 45.46 52.22 28.41
C PHE A 127 46.68 51.69 29.18
N LEU A 128 47.90 52.03 28.74
CA LEU A 128 49.05 52.41 29.57
C LEU A 128 50.03 53.22 28.72
#